data_AF-A0A0Q6AJE5-F1
#
_entry.id   AF-A0A0Q6AJE5-F1
#
_cell.length_a   1.000
_cell.length_b   1.000
_cell.length_c   1.000
_cell.angle_alpha   90.00
_cell.angle_beta   90.00
_cell.angle_gamma   90.00
#
_symmetry.space_group_name_H-M   'P 1'
#
loop_
_entity.id
_entity.type
_entity.pdbx_description
1 polymer ?
#
loop_
_entity_poly.entity_id
_entity_poly.type
_entity_poly.pdbx_seq_one_letter_code
_entity_poly.pdbx_strand_id
1 'polypeptide(L)'
;MKNLYNKGTFRSFEWGEIGPYLKKHGNKKWRRTEKSAIEDQLRETTKFFKQRKKRRKLIWVKITREINGRTDSEYRSFYSEKSFKSSISRAHITRYFLINNNKNKNEHLF
;
A
#
# COMPACT_ATOMS: atom_id res chain seq x y z
N MET A 1 -14.61 -3.71 43.10
CA MET A 1 -13.67 -2.81 42.38
C MET A 1 -14.46 -2.02 41.34
N LYS A 2 -14.39 -0.68 41.32
CA LYS A 2 -15.15 0.17 40.38
C LYS A 2 -14.29 0.50 39.15
N ASN A 3 -14.79 0.20 37.95
CA ASN A 3 -14.09 0.46 36.68
C ASN A 3 -13.93 1.98 36.44
N LEU A 4 -12.69 2.46 36.56
CA LEU A 4 -12.32 3.87 36.45
C LEU A 4 -12.17 4.36 35.00
N TYR A 5 -12.10 3.44 34.03
CA TYR A 5 -11.62 3.71 32.67
C TYR A 5 -12.60 4.39 31.70
N ASN A 6 -13.89 4.50 32.05
CA ASN A 6 -14.92 5.02 31.13
C ASN A 6 -15.54 6.36 31.55
N LYS A 7 -14.86 7.16 32.36
CA LYS A 7 -15.38 8.47 32.76
C LYS A 7 -14.29 9.53 32.54
N GLY A 8 -14.29 10.13 31.35
CA GLY A 8 -13.63 11.42 31.16
C GLY A 8 -14.18 12.45 32.15
N THR A 9 -13.53 13.61 32.26
CA THR A 9 -13.78 14.64 33.30
C THR A 9 -15.27 14.99 33.48
N PHE A 10 -16.09 14.81 32.45
CA PHE A 10 -17.52 15.10 32.48
C PHE A 10 -18.39 13.85 32.62
N ARG A 11 -18.84 13.55 33.83
CA ARG A 11 -19.76 12.43 34.11
C ARG A 11 -21.18 12.84 33.73
N SER A 12 -21.96 11.91 33.17
CA SER A 12 -23.35 12.21 32.86
C SER A 12 -24.17 12.30 34.15
N PHE A 13 -24.97 13.36 34.32
CA PHE A 13 -25.89 13.61 35.45
C PHE A 13 -25.26 14.10 36.77
N GLU A 14 -24.04 14.66 36.78
CA GLU A 14 -23.52 15.38 37.95
C GLU A 14 -23.90 16.87 37.90
N TRP A 15 -24.19 17.44 39.07
CA TRP A 15 -24.61 18.85 39.24
C TRP A 15 -23.46 19.78 38.83
N GLY A 16 -23.72 20.70 37.90
CA GLY A 16 -22.72 21.69 37.43
C GLY A 16 -22.06 21.38 36.08
N GLU A 17 -22.44 20.30 35.39
CA GLU A 17 -21.84 19.92 34.10
C GLU A 17 -22.81 19.93 32.91
N ILE A 18 -22.23 20.21 31.73
CA ILE A 18 -22.88 20.38 30.43
C ILE A 18 -23.92 19.28 30.16
N GLY A 19 -25.17 19.70 29.95
CA GLY A 19 -26.31 18.81 29.73
C GLY A 19 -26.11 17.83 28.55
N PRO A 20 -26.76 16.65 28.56
CA PRO A 20 -26.55 15.59 27.58
C PRO A 20 -26.70 16.04 26.12
N TYR A 21 -27.63 16.95 25.86
CA TYR A 21 -27.91 17.52 24.53
C TYR A 21 -26.77 18.42 24.03
N LEU A 22 -26.06 19.11 24.93
CA LEU A 22 -24.90 19.94 24.61
C LEU A 22 -23.62 19.10 24.43
N LYS A 23 -23.57 17.84 24.88
CA LYS A 23 -22.45 16.93 24.58
C LYS A 23 -22.36 16.60 23.08
N LYS A 24 -23.50 16.58 22.38
CA LYS A 24 -23.57 16.37 20.91
C LYS A 24 -23.02 17.56 20.13
N HIS A 25 -23.17 18.78 20.66
CA HIS A 25 -22.63 20.02 20.08
C HIS A 25 -21.20 20.34 20.57
N GLY A 26 -20.82 19.91 21.78
CA GLY A 26 -19.46 19.97 22.33
C GLY A 26 -18.52 18.88 21.79
N ASN A 27 -18.83 18.35 20.61
CA ASN A 27 -18.15 17.23 19.98
C ASN A 27 -16.95 17.73 19.17
N LYS A 28 -15.74 17.50 19.71
CA LYS A 28 -14.38 17.68 19.14
C LYS A 28 -13.99 19.06 18.59
N LYS A 29 -14.80 19.73 17.78
CA LYS A 29 -14.47 21.03 17.16
C LYS A 29 -14.30 22.16 18.18
N TRP A 30 -15.03 22.08 19.30
CA TRP A 30 -15.05 23.08 20.37
C TRP A 30 -14.14 22.75 21.57
N ARG A 31 -13.51 21.56 21.59
CA ARG A 31 -12.53 21.14 22.62
C ARG A 31 -11.08 21.31 22.16
N ARG A 32 -10.85 22.00 21.04
CA ARG A 32 -9.49 22.28 20.57
C ARG A 32 -8.84 23.22 21.57
N THR A 33 -7.92 22.70 22.37
CA THR A 33 -6.95 23.52 23.09
C THR A 33 -5.95 24.10 22.10
N GLU A 34 -5.35 25.26 22.39
CA GLU A 34 -4.32 25.87 21.56
C GLU A 34 -3.21 24.87 21.20
N LYS A 35 -2.85 24.00 22.15
CA LYS A 35 -1.90 22.90 21.95
C LYS A 35 -2.31 21.92 20.83
N SER A 36 -3.59 21.54 20.76
CA SER A 36 -4.10 20.66 19.69
C SER A 36 -4.11 21.35 18.33
N ALA A 37 -4.36 22.67 18.28
CA ALA A 37 -4.31 23.43 17.03
C ALA A 37 -2.86 23.61 16.55
N ILE A 38 -1.91 23.84 17.47
CA ILE A 38 -0.47 23.91 17.18
C ILE A 38 0.05 22.55 16.68
N GLU A 39 -0.36 21.43 17.30
CA GLU A 39 0.01 20.08 16.84
C GLU A 39 -0.52 19.76 15.44
N ASP A 40 -1.74 20.20 15.10
CA ASP A 40 -2.31 20.05 13.75
C ASP A 40 -1.54 20.91 12.73
N GLN A 41 -1.20 22.17 13.06
CA GLN A 41 -0.37 23.04 12.20
C GLN A 41 1.04 22.45 11.95
N LEU A 42 1.65 21.86 12.98
CA LEU A 42 2.94 21.18 12.87
C LEU A 42 2.87 19.89 12.02
N ARG A 43 1.73 19.18 12.03
CA ARG A 43 1.48 18.01 11.17
C ARG A 43 1.15 18.38 9.73
N GLU A 44 0.44 19.49 9.49
CA GLU A 44 0.10 19.96 8.15
C GLU A 44 1.33 20.46 7.39
N THR A 45 2.27 21.12 8.09
CA THR A 45 3.53 21.61 7.52
C THR A 45 4.52 20.50 7.16
N THR A 46 4.41 19.31 7.78
CA THR A 46 5.31 18.17 7.55
C THR A 46 4.59 16.96 6.96
N LYS A 47 4.00 17.11 5.77
CA LYS A 47 3.53 15.95 4.99
C LYS A 47 4.73 15.20 4.41
N PHE A 48 5.23 14.19 5.12
CA PHE A 48 6.15 13.22 4.57
C PHE A 48 5.43 12.37 3.52
N PHE A 49 5.46 12.81 2.25
CA PHE A 49 5.05 11.96 1.15
C PHE A 49 6.03 10.79 1.08
N LYS A 50 5.58 9.60 1.50
CA LYS A 50 6.38 8.37 1.36
C LYS A 50 6.76 8.24 -0.12
N GLN A 51 8.05 8.36 -0.41
CA GLN A 51 8.55 8.22 -1.76
C GLN A 51 8.12 6.87 -2.32
N ARG A 52 7.45 6.89 -3.47
CA ARG A 52 7.00 5.66 -4.14
C ARG A 52 8.26 4.89 -4.54
N LYS A 53 8.46 3.69 -3.97
CA LYS A 53 9.61 2.85 -4.30
C LYS A 53 9.66 2.60 -5.81
N LYS A 54 10.85 2.69 -6.40
CA LYS A 54 11.05 2.37 -7.83
C LYS A 54 10.52 0.97 -8.11
N ARG A 55 9.73 0.83 -9.19
CA ARG A 55 9.20 -0.47 -9.62
C ARG A 55 10.38 -1.38 -9.99
N ARG A 56 10.36 -2.63 -9.50
CA ARG A 56 11.39 -3.63 -9.83
C ARG A 56 11.29 -3.95 -11.31
N LYS A 57 12.45 -4.08 -11.98
CA LYS A 57 12.52 -4.53 -13.38
C LYS A 57 12.01 -5.98 -13.45
N LEU A 58 11.13 -6.25 -14.41
CA LEU A 58 10.55 -7.57 -14.64
C LEU A 58 11.33 -8.30 -15.74
N ILE A 59 11.55 -9.60 -15.54
CA ILE A 59 12.07 -10.50 -16.57
C ILE A 59 10.87 -10.96 -17.40
N TRP A 60 10.80 -10.57 -18.67
CA TRP A 60 9.73 -10.96 -19.58
C TRP A 60 10.15 -12.14 -20.43
N VAL A 61 9.26 -13.13 -20.54
CA VAL A 61 9.58 -14.42 -21.14
C VAL A 61 8.36 -14.95 -21.89
N LYS A 62 8.58 -15.52 -23.07
CA LYS A 62 7.65 -16.45 -23.71
C LYS A 62 8.08 -17.87 -23.39
N ILE A 63 7.24 -18.65 -22.73
CA ILE A 63 7.49 -20.05 -22.37
C ILE A 63 6.60 -20.93 -23.23
N THR A 64 7.16 -21.98 -23.79
CA THR A 64 6.42 -22.98 -24.58
C THR A 64 6.44 -24.29 -23.82
N ARG A 65 5.28 -24.89 -23.67
CA ARG A 65 5.07 -26.15 -22.98
C ARG A 65 4.39 -27.16 -23.89
N GLU A 66 4.70 -28.42 -23.68
CA GLU A 66 4.09 -29.53 -24.39
C GLU A 66 3.46 -30.48 -23.38
N ILE A 67 2.15 -30.67 -23.51
CA ILE A 67 1.37 -31.53 -22.63
C ILE A 67 0.45 -32.37 -23.52
N ASN A 68 0.54 -33.69 -23.42
CA ASN A 68 -0.30 -34.65 -24.15
C ASN A 68 -0.34 -34.41 -25.67
N GLY A 69 0.84 -34.13 -26.27
CA GLY A 69 0.97 -33.89 -27.72
C GLY A 69 0.47 -32.53 -28.20
N ARG A 70 0.01 -31.65 -27.29
CA ARG A 70 -0.36 -30.27 -27.60
C ARG A 70 0.71 -29.31 -27.12
N THR A 71 1.16 -28.44 -28.03
CA THR A 71 2.08 -27.35 -27.73
C THR A 71 1.34 -26.05 -27.48
N ASP A 72 1.50 -25.46 -26.30
CA ASP A 72 0.97 -24.15 -25.95
C ASP A 72 2.11 -23.18 -25.61
N SER A 73 1.95 -21.90 -25.95
CA SER A 73 2.90 -20.85 -25.58
C SER A 73 2.23 -19.78 -24.72
N GLU A 74 2.85 -19.44 -23.58
CA GLU A 74 2.38 -18.37 -22.69
C GLU A 74 3.43 -17.27 -22.52
N TYR A 75 2.95 -16.03 -22.37
CA TYR A 75 3.79 -14.89 -22.00
C TYR A 75 3.71 -14.69 -20.49
N ARG A 76 4.88 -14.60 -19.84
CA ARG A 76 4.99 -14.42 -18.40
C ARG A 76 6.04 -13.39 -18.03
N SER A 77 5.87 -12.81 -16.85
CA SER A 77 6.86 -11.94 -16.23
C SER A 77 7.24 -12.43 -14.84
N PHE A 78 8.51 -12.25 -14.47
CA PHE A 78 9.06 -12.68 -13.19
C PHE A 78 9.78 -11.53 -12.48
N TYR A 79 9.61 -11.46 -11.15
CA TYR A 79 10.28 -10.47 -10.30
C TYR A 79 11.67 -10.90 -9.82
N SER A 80 12.01 -12.19 -9.95
CA SER A 80 13.28 -12.74 -9.49
C SER A 80 13.76 -13.85 -10.43
N GLU A 81 15.09 -13.98 -10.51
CA GLU A 81 15.73 -15.04 -11.27
C GLU A 81 15.41 -16.43 -10.69
N LYS A 82 15.30 -16.55 -9.37
CA LYS A 82 14.89 -17.80 -8.70
C LYS A 82 13.52 -18.27 -9.17
N SER A 83 12.55 -17.37 -9.23
CA SER A 83 11.19 -17.70 -9.70
C SER A 83 11.19 -18.08 -11.18
N PHE A 84 12.01 -17.41 -11.99
CA PHE A 84 12.17 -17.72 -13.40
C PHE A 84 12.77 -19.11 -13.62
N LYS A 85 13.88 -19.43 -12.95
CA LYS A 85 14.54 -20.75 -13.00
C LYS A 85 13.60 -21.88 -12.59
N SER A 86 12.88 -21.71 -11.49
CA SER A 86 11.87 -22.67 -11.03
C SER A 86 10.71 -22.84 -12.02
N SER A 87 10.37 -21.78 -12.77
CA SER A 87 9.33 -21.89 -13.79
C SER A 87 9.81 -22.70 -14.98
N ILE A 88 11.04 -22.51 -15.46
CA ILE A 88 11.59 -23.21 -16.64
C ILE A 88 11.97 -24.66 -16.35
N SER A 89 12.40 -24.97 -15.12
CA SER A 89 12.83 -26.32 -14.74
C SER A 89 11.70 -27.36 -14.66
N ARG A 90 10.51 -27.06 -15.18
CA ARG A 90 9.36 -27.98 -15.18
C ARG A 90 9.47 -28.94 -16.35
N ALA A 91 9.13 -30.21 -16.14
CA ALA A 91 9.29 -31.29 -17.13
C ALA A 91 8.58 -31.01 -18.47
N HIS A 92 7.45 -30.31 -18.45
CA HIS A 92 6.64 -30.04 -19.65
C HIS A 92 7.12 -28.83 -20.47
N ILE A 93 8.23 -28.20 -20.11
CA ILE A 93 8.72 -27.01 -20.82
C ILE A 93 9.73 -27.41 -21.88
N THR A 94 9.48 -26.97 -23.11
CA THR A 94 10.33 -27.31 -24.26
C THR A 94 11.29 -26.19 -24.62
N ARG A 95 10.81 -24.94 -24.64
CA ARG A 95 11.62 -23.78 -25.01
C ARG A 95 11.15 -22.50 -24.33
N TYR A 96 12.07 -21.57 -24.13
CA TYR A 96 11.77 -20.24 -23.63
C TYR A 96 12.52 -19.16 -24.42
N PHE A 97 11.91 -17.98 -24.54
CA PHE A 97 12.50 -16.80 -25.17
C PHE A 97 12.45 -15.62 -24.22
N LEU A 98 13.57 -14.95 -24.01
CA LEU A 98 13.63 -13.69 -23.25
C LEU A 98 13.16 -12.54 -24.13
N ILE A 99 12.30 -11.70 -23.58
CA ILE A 99 11.76 -10.53 -24.26
C ILE A 99 12.45 -9.30 -23.70
N ASN A 100 13.38 -8.76 -24.49
CA ASN A 100 14.02 -7.49 -24.17
C ASN A 100 13.09 -6.35 -24.63
N ASN A 101 12.51 -5.61 -23.69
CA ASN A 101 11.83 -4.35 -24.01
C ASN A 101 12.88 -3.29 -24.38
N ASN A 102 13.38 -3.34 -25.62
CA ASN A 102 14.28 -2.34 -26.19
C ASN A 102 13.51 -1.05 -26.58
N LYS A 103 12.68 -0.51 -25.69
CA LYS A 103 11.99 0.77 -25.94
C LYS A 103 12.86 2.00 -25.70
N ASN A 104 14.08 1.85 -25.16
CA ASN A 104 14.92 2.98 -24.76
C ASN A 104 16.17 3.20 -25.66
N LYS A 105 16.20 2.69 -26.91
CA LYS A 105 17.36 2.91 -27.81
C LYS A 105 17.22 4.11 -28.77
N ASN A 106 16.06 4.76 -28.84
CA ASN A 106 15.78 5.79 -29.85
C ASN A 106 15.52 7.22 -29.28
N GLU A 107 16.05 7.57 -28.10
CA GLU A 107 15.81 8.91 -27.51
C GLU A 107 17.02 9.87 -27.50
N HIS A 108 18.15 9.53 -28.12
CA HIS A 108 19.25 10.50 -28.31
C HIS A 108 19.94 10.35 -29.67
N LEU A 109 19.31 10.90 -30.69
CA LEU A 109 19.95 11.32 -31.94
C LEU A 109 19.29 12.63 -32.39
N PHE A 110 19.59 13.72 -31.68
CA PHE A 110 19.54 15.10 -32.15
C PHE A 110 20.61 15.89 -31.40
#